data_AF-A0A0H5D3I0-F1
#
_entry.id   AF-A0A0H5D3I0-F1
#
_cell.length_a   1.000
_cell.length_b   1.000
_cell.length_c   1.000
_cell.angle_alpha   90.00
_cell.angle_beta   90.00
_cell.angle_gamma   90.00
#
_symmetry.space_group_name_H-M   'P 1'
#
loop_
_entity.id
_entity.type
_entity.pdbx_description
1 polymer ?
#
loop_
_entity_poly.entity_id
_entity_poly.type
_entity_poly.pdbx_seq_one_letter_code
_entity_poly.pdbx_strand_id
1 'polypeptide(L)'
;MRQIPTLSLFPVGFAKPAFFAAIVAAGFSWQALAQDAGDGVKNTAASCPAPKDHEAATRALFAKLQSAGSDAAAQGVSNQLWELWTDAPNEQAQALLDQGMSRRAVFDFLGALQALDRLVAYCPDYAEGYNQRAFVQYLRRDFSAALADLDRALALTPTHLGALSGKALSLYGLGRLEEAGQVLDEALALNPWLPERHLRAPGGPLAPRTEGAPLTGTGPEVEL
;
A
#
# COMPACT_ATOMS: atom_id res chain seq x y z
N MET A 1 2.86 -34.57 -47.77
CA MET A 1 1.81 -33.69 -48.33
C MET A 1 0.57 -33.77 -47.44
N ARG A 2 0.33 -32.76 -46.61
CA ARG A 2 -0.93 -32.56 -45.88
C ARG A 2 -1.26 -31.07 -45.96
N GLN A 3 -2.30 -30.74 -46.70
CA GLN A 3 -2.79 -29.37 -46.88
C GLN A 3 -3.60 -28.94 -45.66
N ILE A 4 -3.33 -27.73 -45.18
CA ILE A 4 -4.07 -27.04 -44.13
C ILE A 4 -5.06 -26.11 -44.84
N PRO A 5 -6.38 -26.15 -44.55
CA PRO A 5 -7.32 -25.19 -45.12
C PRO A 5 -7.26 -23.84 -44.38
N THR A 6 -7.17 -22.79 -45.18
CA THR A 6 -7.18 -21.37 -44.83
C THR A 6 -8.56 -20.91 -44.33
N LEU A 7 -8.62 -20.28 -43.14
CA LEU A 7 -9.80 -19.57 -42.65
C LEU A 7 -9.76 -18.12 -43.12
N SER A 8 -10.75 -17.76 -43.95
CA SER A 8 -11.00 -16.41 -44.45
C SER A 8 -11.71 -15.56 -43.40
N LEU A 9 -11.19 -14.36 -43.18
CA LEU A 9 -11.78 -13.29 -42.38
C LEU A 9 -13.04 -12.73 -43.06
N PHE A 10 -14.13 -12.56 -42.31
CA PHE A 10 -15.31 -11.80 -42.72
C PHE A 10 -15.28 -10.40 -42.07
N PRO A 11 -15.53 -9.32 -42.81
CA PRO A 11 -15.77 -8.00 -42.24
C PRO A 11 -17.26 -7.86 -41.86
N VAL A 12 -17.54 -7.48 -40.61
CA VAL A 12 -18.90 -7.07 -40.21
C VAL A 12 -19.04 -5.57 -40.46
N GLY A 13 -19.77 -5.22 -41.51
CA GLY A 13 -20.10 -3.86 -41.89
C GLY A 13 -21.23 -3.26 -41.04
N PHE A 14 -21.05 -1.99 -40.67
CA PHE A 14 -22.03 -1.12 -40.02
C PHE A 14 -23.26 -0.88 -40.90
N ALA A 15 -24.45 -0.99 -40.33
CA ALA A 15 -25.68 -0.44 -40.89
C ALA A 15 -26.35 0.51 -39.89
N LYS A 16 -26.54 1.77 -40.30
CA LYS A 16 -27.33 2.79 -39.59
C LYS A 16 -28.81 2.66 -40.00
N PRO A 17 -29.80 2.79 -39.10
CA PRO A 17 -31.17 3.07 -39.52
C PRO A 17 -31.42 4.58 -39.57
N ALA A 18 -31.94 5.01 -40.71
CA ALA A 18 -32.49 6.34 -40.93
C ALA A 18 -33.90 6.45 -40.33
N PHE A 19 -34.16 7.59 -39.71
CA PHE A 19 -35.46 8.09 -39.29
C PHE A 19 -36.41 8.26 -40.48
N PHE A 20 -37.68 7.88 -40.32
CA PHE A 20 -38.81 8.70 -40.81
C PHE A 20 -40.06 8.46 -39.96
N ALA A 21 -40.77 9.56 -39.74
CA ALA A 21 -41.85 9.76 -38.79
C ALA A 21 -43.23 9.32 -39.32
N ALA A 22 -44.13 9.00 -38.39
CA ALA A 22 -45.57 9.22 -38.56
C ALA A 22 -46.19 9.50 -37.17
N ILE A 23 -46.68 10.73 -37.00
CA ILE A 23 -47.39 11.23 -35.82
C ILE A 23 -48.88 10.96 -36.03
N VAL A 24 -49.55 10.32 -35.07
CA VAL A 24 -51.01 10.37 -34.93
C VAL A 24 -51.33 10.81 -33.51
N ALA A 25 -52.25 11.77 -33.44
CA ALA A 25 -52.64 12.53 -32.28
C ALA A 25 -53.31 11.70 -31.17
N ALA A 26 -52.84 11.88 -29.95
CA ALA A 26 -53.67 11.92 -28.75
C ALA A 26 -53.00 12.92 -27.79
N GLY A 27 -53.73 13.96 -27.41
CA GLY A 27 -53.20 15.06 -26.61
C GLY A 27 -52.67 14.60 -25.27
N PHE A 28 -51.37 14.80 -25.05
CA PHE A 28 -50.76 14.75 -23.73
C PHE A 28 -49.95 16.03 -23.56
N SER A 29 -50.46 16.95 -22.74
CA SER A 29 -49.80 18.19 -22.36
C SER A 29 -48.62 17.89 -21.44
N TRP A 30 -47.41 18.29 -21.84
CA TRP A 30 -46.18 18.15 -21.03
C TRP A 30 -46.05 19.29 -20.01
N GLN A 31 -47.08 19.50 -19.21
CA GLN A 31 -47.03 20.45 -18.10
C GLN A 31 -47.88 19.94 -16.96
N ALA A 32 -47.19 19.64 -15.86
CA ALA A 32 -47.63 19.32 -14.50
C ALA A 32 -47.42 17.86 -14.04
N LEU A 33 -46.84 17.79 -12.83
CA LEU A 33 -46.73 16.64 -11.92
C LEU A 33 -45.50 15.74 -12.09
N ALA A 34 -44.32 16.34 -11.95
CA ALA A 34 -43.19 15.66 -11.29
C ALA A 34 -43.37 15.76 -9.76
N GLN A 35 -44.22 14.90 -9.20
CA GLN A 35 -44.25 14.57 -7.78
C GLN A 35 -44.64 13.10 -7.67
N ASP A 36 -43.63 12.26 -7.40
CA ASP A 36 -43.60 11.19 -6.39
C ASP A 36 -42.59 10.14 -6.84
N ALA A 37 -41.34 10.32 -6.41
CA ALA A 37 -40.36 9.24 -6.40
C ALA A 37 -40.20 8.86 -4.93
N GLY A 38 -41.01 7.88 -4.53
CA GLY A 38 -40.93 7.23 -3.25
C GLY A 38 -39.54 6.65 -2.98
N ASP A 39 -39.30 6.48 -1.68
CA ASP A 39 -38.15 5.84 -1.08
C ASP A 39 -37.69 4.58 -1.85
N GLY A 40 -36.46 4.62 -2.37
CA GLY A 40 -35.90 3.50 -3.09
C GLY A 40 -34.52 3.78 -3.63
N VAL A 41 -33.50 3.42 -2.83
CA VAL A 41 -32.08 3.31 -3.21
C VAL A 41 -31.31 4.64 -3.28
N LYS A 42 -30.95 5.17 -2.11
CA LYS A 42 -29.72 5.95 -1.97
C LYS A 42 -28.54 4.97 -1.98
N ASN A 43 -28.05 4.61 -3.15
CA ASN A 43 -26.73 3.97 -3.24
C ASN A 43 -25.65 5.06 -3.06
N THR A 44 -25.49 5.54 -1.83
CA THR A 44 -24.33 6.34 -1.44
C THR A 44 -23.19 5.37 -1.20
N ALA A 45 -22.43 5.03 -2.24
CA ALA A 45 -21.11 4.44 -2.05
C ALA A 45 -20.29 5.47 -1.25
N ALA A 46 -20.23 5.29 0.07
CA ALA A 46 -19.55 6.22 0.96
C ALA A 46 -18.06 6.18 0.64
N SER A 47 -17.52 7.30 0.16
CA SER A 47 -16.07 7.48 0.00
C SER A 47 -15.38 7.29 1.34
N CYS A 48 -14.17 6.73 1.33
CA CYS A 48 -13.39 6.61 2.56
C CYS A 48 -13.17 8.00 3.21
N PRO A 49 -13.41 8.16 4.52
CA PRO A 49 -13.10 9.40 5.21
C PRO A 49 -11.59 9.63 5.28
N ALA A 50 -11.18 10.85 5.62
CA ALA A 50 -9.78 11.15 5.88
C ALA A 50 -9.23 10.25 7.00
N PRO A 51 -7.94 9.87 6.95
CA PRO A 51 -7.29 9.16 8.04
C PRO A 51 -7.38 9.93 9.36
N LYS A 52 -7.42 9.18 10.46
CA LYS A 52 -7.43 9.76 11.80
C LYS A 52 -6.07 10.42 12.09
N ASP A 53 -6.13 11.56 12.76
CA ASP A 53 -4.91 12.28 13.15
C ASP A 53 -4.28 11.64 14.38
N HIS A 54 -3.08 11.07 14.19
CA HIS A 54 -2.26 10.50 15.24
C HIS A 54 -0.91 11.23 15.39
N GLU A 55 -0.71 12.41 14.81
CA GLU A 55 0.60 13.06 14.75
C GLU A 55 1.15 13.38 16.15
N ALA A 56 0.32 13.95 17.02
CA ALA A 56 0.75 14.28 18.39
C ALA A 56 1.07 13.02 19.22
N ALA A 57 0.26 11.96 19.08
CA ALA A 57 0.44 10.71 19.80
C ALA A 57 1.69 9.97 19.32
N THR A 58 1.88 9.83 18.00
CA THR A 58 3.07 9.20 17.40
C THR A 58 4.34 9.94 17.78
N ARG A 59 4.34 11.29 17.76
CA ARG A 59 5.48 12.12 18.22
C ARG A 59 5.86 11.84 19.67
N ALA A 60 4.87 11.71 20.56
CA ALA A 60 5.13 11.38 21.96
C ALA A 60 5.70 9.96 22.14
N LEU A 61 5.26 9.00 21.34
CA LEU A 61 5.81 7.64 21.35
C LEU A 61 7.24 7.58 20.80
N PHE A 62 7.57 8.33 19.74
CA PHE A 62 8.95 8.45 19.25
C PHE A 62 9.90 9.00 20.32
N ALA A 63 9.50 10.05 21.04
CA ALA A 63 10.31 10.56 22.15
C ALA A 63 10.59 9.50 23.22
N LYS A 64 9.59 8.66 23.54
CA LYS A 64 9.76 7.53 24.47
C LYS A 64 10.73 6.49 23.91
N LEU A 65 10.61 6.11 22.63
CA LEU A 65 11.51 5.16 21.96
C LEU A 65 12.96 5.64 21.98
N GLN A 66 13.19 6.92 21.67
CA GLN A 66 14.52 7.54 21.70
C GLN A 66 15.15 7.55 23.09
N SER A 67 14.34 7.66 24.14
CA SER A 67 14.79 7.63 25.54
C SER A 67 14.82 6.23 26.18
N ALA A 68 14.31 5.21 25.50
CA ALA A 68 14.19 3.87 26.07
C ALA A 68 15.60 3.31 26.36
N GLY A 69 15.78 2.70 27.54
CA GLY A 69 17.08 2.16 27.98
C GLY A 69 17.32 0.70 27.61
N SER A 70 16.35 0.02 26.99
CA SER A 70 16.46 -1.39 26.60
C SER A 70 15.47 -1.75 25.50
N ASP A 71 15.75 -2.84 24.78
CA ASP A 71 14.83 -3.45 23.82
C ASP A 71 13.46 -3.74 24.43
N ALA A 72 13.44 -4.31 25.64
CA ALA A 72 12.18 -4.66 26.32
C ALA A 72 11.33 -3.42 26.61
N ALA A 73 11.94 -2.30 27.03
CA ALA A 73 11.23 -1.05 27.23
C ALA A 73 10.70 -0.46 25.91
N ALA A 74 11.50 -0.55 24.83
CA ALA A 74 11.11 -0.05 23.52
C ALA A 74 10.01 -0.89 22.84
N GLN A 75 9.97 -2.21 23.10
CA GLN A 75 8.96 -3.10 22.52
C GLN A 75 7.54 -2.70 22.91
N GLY A 76 7.31 -2.37 24.20
CA GLY A 76 5.99 -1.94 24.67
C GLY A 76 5.53 -0.62 24.02
N VAL A 77 6.47 0.28 23.73
CA VAL A 77 6.18 1.54 23.02
C VAL A 77 5.95 1.29 21.52
N SER A 78 6.71 0.38 20.91
CA SER A 78 6.53 -0.02 19.51
C SER A 78 5.16 -0.66 19.27
N ASN A 79 4.64 -1.44 20.23
CA ASN A 79 3.30 -2.00 20.16
C ASN A 79 2.21 -0.92 20.19
N GLN A 80 2.34 0.12 21.02
CA GLN A 80 1.39 1.25 21.03
C GLN A 80 1.40 2.00 19.71
N LEU A 81 2.56 2.11 19.08
CA LEU A 81 2.71 2.81 17.82
C LEU A 81 2.05 2.04 16.68
N TRP A 82 2.12 0.71 16.71
CA TRP A 82 1.37 -0.17 15.83
C TRP A 82 -0.14 0.01 15.95
N GLU A 83 -0.68 0.13 17.17
CA GLU A 83 -2.12 0.39 17.38
C GLU A 83 -2.57 1.68 16.68
N LEU A 84 -1.75 2.74 16.70
CA LEU A 84 -2.08 3.99 16.02
C LEU A 84 -2.03 3.89 14.50
N TRP A 85 -1.03 3.22 13.93
CA TRP A 85 -0.96 3.10 12.46
C TRP A 85 -2.05 2.19 11.90
N THR A 86 -2.45 1.18 12.66
CA THR A 86 -3.52 0.24 12.26
C THR A 86 -4.93 0.73 12.60
N ASP A 87 -5.08 1.94 13.14
CA ASP A 87 -6.37 2.59 13.37
C ASP A 87 -6.91 3.17 12.05
N ALA A 88 -7.68 2.37 11.32
CA ALA A 88 -8.11 2.71 9.98
C ALA A 88 -9.19 3.82 9.97
N PRO A 89 -9.38 4.53 8.84
CA PRO A 89 -10.30 5.68 8.75
C PRO A 89 -11.75 5.35 9.13
N ASN A 90 -12.22 4.13 8.85
CA ASN A 90 -13.55 3.64 9.23
C ASN A 90 -13.57 2.09 9.31
N GLU A 91 -14.71 1.53 9.72
CA GLU A 91 -14.89 0.07 9.86
C GLU A 91 -14.67 -0.69 8.53
N GLN A 92 -15.06 -0.12 7.40
CA GLN A 92 -14.84 -0.77 6.10
C GLN A 92 -13.34 -0.87 5.76
N ALA A 93 -12.58 0.19 6.00
CA ALA A 93 -11.14 0.20 5.82
C ALA A 93 -10.47 -0.76 6.81
N GLN A 94 -10.89 -0.76 8.07
CA GLN A 94 -10.40 -1.67 9.10
C GLN A 94 -10.62 -3.12 8.70
N ALA A 95 -11.81 -3.49 8.22
CA ALA A 95 -12.11 -4.86 7.80
C ALA A 95 -11.22 -5.33 6.66
N LEU A 96 -10.91 -4.46 5.68
CA LEU A 96 -10.00 -4.77 4.59
C LEU A 96 -8.55 -4.91 5.06
N LEU A 97 -8.12 -4.04 5.99
CA LEU A 97 -6.80 -4.11 6.63
C LEU A 97 -6.63 -5.44 7.40
N ASP A 98 -7.59 -5.76 8.27
CA ASP A 98 -7.60 -6.98 9.07
C ASP A 98 -7.63 -8.23 8.20
N GLN A 99 -8.41 -8.21 7.10
CA GLN A 99 -8.41 -9.29 6.12
C GLN A 99 -7.04 -9.46 5.45
N GLY A 100 -6.40 -8.36 5.04
CA GLY A 100 -5.06 -8.39 4.45
C GLY A 100 -4.03 -8.98 5.41
N MET A 101 -4.02 -8.50 6.65
CA MET A 101 -3.09 -8.92 7.68
C MET A 101 -3.28 -10.37 8.11
N SER A 102 -4.53 -10.81 8.31
CA SER A 102 -4.83 -12.19 8.69
C SER A 102 -4.44 -13.20 7.61
N ARG A 103 -4.67 -12.87 6.33
CA ARG A 103 -4.24 -13.71 5.19
C ARG A 103 -2.72 -13.75 5.07
N ARG A 104 -2.04 -12.60 5.24
CA ARG A 104 -0.57 -12.55 5.29
C ARG A 104 -0.02 -13.45 6.40
N ALA A 105 -0.64 -13.47 7.58
CA ALA A 105 -0.21 -14.27 8.72
C ALA A 105 -0.27 -15.79 8.47
N VAL A 106 -1.10 -16.25 7.54
CA VAL A 106 -1.19 -17.67 7.14
C VAL A 106 -0.56 -17.94 5.76
N PHE A 107 0.30 -17.04 5.29
CA PHE A 107 1.01 -17.11 4.01
C PHE A 107 0.12 -17.12 2.76
N ASP A 108 -1.16 -16.75 2.87
CA ASP A 108 -2.05 -16.48 1.73
C ASP A 108 -1.73 -15.09 1.15
N PHE A 109 -0.59 -14.98 0.48
CA PHE A 109 -0.13 -13.70 -0.05
C PHE A 109 -1.00 -13.17 -1.19
N LEU A 110 -1.61 -14.06 -1.99
CA LEU A 110 -2.51 -13.63 -3.06
C LEU A 110 -3.80 -13.04 -2.49
N GLY A 111 -4.42 -13.71 -1.52
CA GLY A 111 -5.61 -13.18 -0.86
C GLY A 111 -5.32 -11.93 -0.03
N ALA A 112 -4.15 -11.83 0.59
CA ALA A 112 -3.72 -10.62 1.28
C ALA A 112 -3.62 -9.43 0.33
N LEU A 113 -2.96 -9.60 -0.83
CA LEU A 113 -2.86 -8.55 -1.85
C LEU A 113 -4.24 -8.14 -2.37
N GLN A 114 -5.15 -9.08 -2.63
CA GLN A 114 -6.51 -8.74 -3.08
C GLN A 114 -7.28 -7.87 -2.07
N ALA A 115 -7.12 -8.13 -0.76
CA ALA A 115 -7.75 -7.33 0.28
C ALA A 115 -7.12 -5.93 0.36
N LEU A 116 -5.78 -5.87 0.31
CA LEU A 116 -5.02 -4.62 0.41
C LEU A 116 -5.15 -3.75 -0.85
N ASP A 117 -5.30 -4.35 -2.04
CA ASP A 117 -5.63 -3.64 -3.28
C ASP A 117 -6.99 -2.93 -3.17
N ARG A 118 -7.99 -3.62 -2.60
CA ARG A 118 -9.30 -3.00 -2.33
C ARG A 118 -9.17 -1.89 -1.29
N LEU A 119 -8.34 -2.07 -0.26
CA LEU A 119 -8.11 -1.07 0.77
C LEU A 119 -7.53 0.22 0.18
N VAL A 120 -6.43 0.14 -0.58
CA VAL A 120 -5.80 1.34 -1.13
C VAL A 120 -6.63 1.99 -2.25
N ALA A 121 -7.47 1.21 -2.94
CA ALA A 121 -8.43 1.77 -3.90
C ALA A 121 -9.59 2.51 -3.18
N TYR A 122 -10.02 1.99 -2.04
CA TYR A 122 -11.08 2.60 -1.23
C TYR A 122 -10.59 3.83 -0.45
N CYS A 123 -9.40 3.73 0.16
CA CYS A 123 -8.75 4.74 1.01
C CYS A 123 -7.36 5.12 0.45
N PRO A 124 -7.28 5.91 -0.62
CA PRO A 124 -6.01 6.24 -1.29
C PRO A 124 -5.07 7.16 -0.48
N ASP A 125 -5.56 7.73 0.63
CA ASP A 125 -4.78 8.60 1.51
C ASP A 125 -4.43 7.92 2.85
N TYR A 126 -4.74 6.63 3.02
CA TYR A 126 -4.38 5.86 4.21
C TYR A 126 -3.02 5.17 4.05
N ALA A 127 -1.97 5.76 4.65
CA ALA A 127 -0.58 5.32 4.49
C ALA A 127 -0.35 3.85 4.87
N GLU A 128 -0.95 3.37 5.96
CA GLU A 128 -0.74 2.00 6.44
C GLU A 128 -1.27 0.93 5.47
N GLY A 129 -2.31 1.25 4.68
CA GLY A 129 -2.80 0.35 3.63
C GLY A 129 -1.73 0.04 2.58
N TYR A 130 -0.96 1.05 2.17
CA TYR A 130 0.18 0.88 1.26
C TYR A 130 1.33 0.14 1.96
N ASN A 131 1.65 0.48 3.21
CA ASN A 131 2.70 -0.21 3.97
C ASN A 131 2.43 -1.72 4.12
N GLN A 132 1.20 -2.12 4.46
CA GLN A 132 0.84 -3.54 4.54
C GLN A 132 0.91 -4.24 3.18
N ARG A 133 0.50 -3.56 2.10
CA ARG A 133 0.60 -4.11 0.73
C ARG A 133 2.05 -4.31 0.32
N ALA A 134 2.89 -3.32 0.59
CA ALA A 134 4.33 -3.41 0.39
C ALA A 134 4.95 -4.54 1.21
N PHE A 135 4.51 -4.76 2.45
CA PHE A 135 5.04 -5.84 3.27
C PHE A 135 4.75 -7.22 2.66
N VAL A 136 3.56 -7.42 2.08
CA VAL A 136 3.26 -8.67 1.35
C VAL A 136 4.16 -8.81 0.11
N GLN A 137 4.41 -7.73 -0.63
CA GLN A 137 5.31 -7.74 -1.80
C GLN A 137 6.75 -8.04 -1.40
N TYR A 138 7.23 -7.44 -0.30
CA TYR A 138 8.54 -7.73 0.30
C TYR A 138 8.67 -9.21 0.68
N LEU A 139 7.67 -9.80 1.34
CA LEU A 139 7.66 -11.23 1.67
C LEU A 139 7.70 -12.13 0.43
N ARG A 140 7.19 -11.65 -0.70
CA ARG A 140 7.28 -12.32 -2.01
C ARG A 140 8.57 -12.00 -2.77
N ARG A 141 9.51 -11.26 -2.18
CA ARG A 141 10.75 -10.75 -2.79
C ARG A 141 10.53 -9.83 -4.00
N ASP A 142 9.33 -9.27 -4.15
CA ASP A 142 9.04 -8.24 -5.15
C ASP A 142 9.36 -6.86 -4.57
N PHE A 143 10.66 -6.61 -4.39
CA PHE A 143 11.16 -5.40 -3.74
C PHE A 143 10.86 -4.14 -4.57
N SER A 144 10.80 -4.25 -5.90
CA SER A 144 10.47 -3.12 -6.78
C SER A 144 9.02 -2.69 -6.62
N ALA A 145 8.06 -3.63 -6.54
CA ALA A 145 6.68 -3.30 -6.21
C ALA A 145 6.59 -2.70 -4.80
N ALA A 146 7.27 -3.31 -3.82
CA ALA A 146 7.26 -2.84 -2.44
C ALA A 146 7.69 -1.37 -2.35
N LEU A 147 8.76 -0.99 -3.05
CA LEU A 147 9.24 0.40 -3.06
C LEU A 147 8.21 1.41 -3.52
N ALA A 148 7.42 1.10 -4.56
CA ALA A 148 6.40 2.02 -5.05
C ALA A 148 5.32 2.30 -3.98
N ASP A 149 4.90 1.27 -3.25
CA ASP A 149 3.92 1.41 -2.17
C ASP A 149 4.51 2.09 -0.94
N LEU A 150 5.77 1.81 -0.61
CA LEU A 150 6.47 2.44 0.51
C LEU A 150 6.71 3.93 0.25
N ASP A 151 7.06 4.30 -0.98
CA ASP A 151 7.18 5.70 -1.40
C ASP A 151 5.83 6.42 -1.29
N ARG A 152 4.72 5.76 -1.65
CA ARG A 152 3.37 6.33 -1.46
C ARG A 152 3.01 6.48 0.01
N ALA A 153 3.31 5.49 0.85
CA ALA A 153 3.09 5.56 2.29
C ALA A 153 3.88 6.73 2.92
N LEU A 154 5.15 6.88 2.54
CA LEU A 154 6.03 7.95 3.06
C LEU A 154 5.66 9.34 2.52
N ALA A 155 5.11 9.44 1.30
CA ALA A 155 4.57 10.69 0.79
C ALA A 155 3.33 11.16 1.59
N LEU A 156 2.53 10.21 2.10
CA LEU A 156 1.37 10.51 2.96
C LEU A 156 1.76 10.75 4.42
N THR A 157 2.74 10.00 4.92
CA THR A 157 3.22 10.08 6.30
C THR A 157 4.74 9.87 6.34
N PRO A 158 5.53 10.95 6.30
CA PRO A 158 7.00 10.86 6.21
C PRO A 158 7.66 10.14 7.38
N THR A 159 7.03 10.12 8.56
CA THR A 159 7.53 9.48 9.77
C THR A 159 6.96 8.07 9.99
N HIS A 160 6.36 7.46 8.96
CA HIS A 160 5.79 6.13 9.07
C HIS A 160 6.89 5.07 9.22
N LEU A 161 7.19 4.66 10.46
CA LEU A 161 8.35 3.83 10.79
C LEU A 161 8.37 2.49 10.03
N GLY A 162 7.21 1.82 9.94
CA GLY A 162 7.09 0.57 9.19
C GLY A 162 7.46 0.73 7.71
N ALA A 163 7.13 1.88 7.11
CA ALA A 163 7.41 2.16 5.72
C ALA A 163 8.87 2.57 5.50
N LEU A 164 9.48 3.32 6.43
CA LEU A 164 10.91 3.59 6.42
C LEU A 164 11.72 2.29 6.52
N SER A 165 11.41 1.43 7.51
CA SER A 165 12.07 0.12 7.67
C SER A 165 11.85 -0.76 6.45
N GLY A 166 10.61 -0.86 5.94
CA GLY A 166 10.30 -1.63 4.73
C GLY A 166 11.05 -1.12 3.50
N LYS A 167 11.24 0.19 3.37
CA LYS A 167 11.98 0.81 2.24
C LYS A 167 13.46 0.51 2.34
N ALA A 168 14.06 0.67 3.51
CA ALA A 168 15.44 0.29 3.75
C ALA A 168 15.69 -1.19 3.40
N LEU A 169 14.83 -2.09 3.87
CA LEU A 169 14.96 -3.53 3.60
C LEU A 169 14.72 -3.89 2.13
N SER A 170 13.79 -3.21 1.45
CA SER A 170 13.55 -3.44 0.02
C SER A 170 14.71 -2.93 -0.83
N LEU A 171 15.29 -1.77 -0.50
CA LEU A 171 16.51 -1.26 -1.14
C LEU A 171 17.69 -2.21 -0.91
N TYR A 172 17.83 -2.75 0.30
CA TYR A 172 18.84 -3.75 0.64
C TYR A 172 18.67 -5.02 -0.22
N GLY A 173 17.45 -5.53 -0.34
CA GLY A 173 17.13 -6.68 -1.19
C GLY A 173 17.41 -6.46 -2.68
N LEU A 174 17.41 -5.20 -3.14
CA LEU A 174 17.79 -4.81 -4.50
C LEU A 174 19.29 -4.49 -4.66
N GLY A 175 20.11 -4.64 -3.60
CA GLY A 175 21.53 -4.30 -3.62
C GLY A 175 21.83 -2.80 -3.63
N ARG A 176 20.82 -1.94 -3.40
CA ARG A 176 20.96 -0.47 -3.33
C ARG A 176 21.43 -0.07 -1.93
N LEU A 177 22.61 -0.55 -1.53
CA LEU A 177 23.08 -0.54 -0.13
C LEU A 177 23.23 0.87 0.46
N GLU A 178 23.71 1.84 -0.31
CA GLU A 178 23.91 3.21 0.18
C GLU A 178 22.57 3.89 0.50
N GLU A 179 21.59 3.76 -0.40
CA GLU A 179 20.24 4.29 -0.21
C GLU A 179 19.52 3.55 0.93
N ALA A 180 19.67 2.22 1.01
CA ALA A 180 19.14 1.40 2.09
C ALA A 180 19.67 1.88 3.45
N GLY A 181 20.97 2.16 3.51
CA GLY A 181 21.61 2.77 4.66
C GLY A 181 20.91 4.07 5.03
N GLN A 182 20.90 5.06 4.14
CA GLN A 182 20.34 6.40 4.42
C GLN A 182 18.91 6.33 4.98
N VAL A 183 18.03 5.54 4.36
CA VAL A 183 16.65 5.37 4.85
C VAL A 183 16.62 4.67 6.22
N LEU A 184 17.50 3.71 6.47
CA LEU A 184 17.58 3.06 7.78
C LEU A 184 18.09 4.00 8.87
N ASP A 185 18.95 4.97 8.55
CA ASP A 185 19.32 6.02 9.52
C ASP A 185 18.12 6.88 9.92
N GLU A 186 17.27 7.25 8.95
CA GLU A 186 16.03 7.98 9.22
C GLU A 186 15.09 7.17 10.14
N ALA A 187 14.94 5.87 9.88
CA ALA A 187 14.15 4.98 10.72
C ALA A 187 14.72 4.85 12.14
N LEU A 188 16.04 4.70 12.27
CA LEU A 188 16.73 4.57 13.56
C LEU A 188 16.74 5.87 14.36
N ALA A 189 16.69 7.03 13.70
CA ALA A 189 16.52 8.30 14.37
C ALA A 189 15.16 8.40 15.09
N LEU A 190 14.11 7.76 14.56
CA LEU A 190 12.79 7.68 15.19
C LEU A 190 12.71 6.54 16.22
N ASN A 191 13.29 5.38 15.92
CA ASN A 191 13.32 4.22 16.81
C ASN A 191 14.71 3.54 16.79
N PRO A 192 15.58 3.83 17.77
CA PRO A 192 16.90 3.20 17.87
C PRO A 192 16.86 1.68 18.11
N TRP A 193 15.69 1.13 18.46
CA TRP A 193 15.50 -0.25 18.87
C TRP A 193 14.93 -1.15 17.77
N LEU A 194 14.88 -0.67 16.52
CA LEU A 194 14.46 -1.48 15.38
C LEU A 194 15.28 -2.79 15.27
N PRO A 195 14.66 -3.92 14.93
CA PRO A 195 15.38 -5.18 14.68
C PRO A 195 16.48 -5.03 13.63
N GLU A 196 16.26 -4.19 12.62
CA GLU A 196 17.18 -3.94 11.50
C GLU A 196 18.43 -3.14 11.90
N ARG A 197 18.50 -2.60 13.13
CA ARG A 197 19.64 -1.77 13.57
C ARG A 197 21.00 -2.45 13.43
N HIS A 198 21.04 -3.78 13.52
CA HIS A 198 22.26 -4.57 13.35
C HIS A 198 22.84 -4.43 11.94
N LEU A 199 22.03 -4.13 10.92
CA LEU A 199 22.50 -3.89 9.56
C LEU A 199 23.39 -2.64 9.48
N ARG A 200 23.15 -1.66 10.35
CA ARG A 200 23.91 -0.39 10.46
C ARG A 200 25.08 -0.44 11.44
N ALA A 201 25.21 -1.49 12.24
CA ALA A 201 26.29 -1.63 13.21
C ALA A 201 27.66 -1.74 12.49
N PRO A 202 28.78 -1.42 13.15
CA PRO A 202 30.11 -1.63 12.58
C PRO A 202 30.29 -3.06 12.06
N GLY A 203 30.69 -3.20 10.80
CA GLY A 203 30.83 -4.50 10.11
C GLY A 203 29.52 -5.08 9.56
N GLY A 204 28.38 -4.41 9.78
CA GLY A 204 27.09 -4.75 9.16
C GLY A 204 27.04 -4.40 7.67
N PRO A 205 26.15 -5.03 6.89
CA PRO A 205 26.07 -4.87 5.43
C PRO A 205 25.66 -3.46 4.97
N LEU A 206 25.09 -2.64 5.87
CA LEU A 206 24.69 -1.26 5.63
C LEU A 206 25.51 -0.27 6.48
N ALA A 207 26.64 -0.70 7.07
CA ALA A 207 27.50 0.20 7.83
C ALA A 207 27.97 1.39 6.96
N PRO A 208 28.08 2.61 7.53
CA PRO A 208 28.64 3.75 6.81
C PRO A 208 29.99 3.39 6.20
N ARG A 209 30.19 3.69 4.92
CA ARG A 209 31.48 3.46 4.27
C ARG A 209 32.53 4.35 4.94
N THR A 210 33.58 3.74 5.49
CA THR A 210 34.80 4.47 5.81
C THR A 210 35.57 4.72 4.52
N GLU A 211 36.04 5.95 4.29
CA GLU A 211 36.87 6.26 3.13
C GLU A 211 38.08 5.31 3.09
N GLY A 212 38.26 4.61 1.97
CA GLY A 212 39.39 3.70 1.73
C GLY A 212 39.20 2.22 2.08
N ALA A 213 38.03 1.79 2.57
CA ALA A 213 37.77 0.37 2.80
C ALA A 213 37.46 -0.41 1.48
N PRO A 214 38.05 -1.61 1.26
CA PRO A 214 37.73 -2.44 0.10
C PRO A 214 36.25 -2.87 0.09
N LEU A 215 35.69 -3.10 -1.10
CA LEU A 215 34.34 -3.63 -1.31
C LEU A 215 34.26 -5.07 -0.76
N THR A 216 33.84 -5.27 0.49
CA THR A 216 33.69 -6.61 1.09
C THR A 216 32.25 -7.02 1.32
N GLY A 217 31.27 -6.15 1.07
CA GLY A 217 29.86 -6.50 1.09
C GLY A 217 29.40 -6.94 -0.29
N THR A 218 29.51 -8.23 -0.60
CA THR A 218 28.62 -8.80 -1.61
C THR A 218 27.20 -8.64 -1.07
N GLY A 219 26.36 -7.86 -1.75
CA GLY A 219 24.93 -7.80 -1.42
C GLY A 219 24.34 -9.22 -1.33
N PRO A 220 23.18 -9.40 -0.70
CA PRO A 220 22.58 -10.73 -0.59
C PRO A 220 22.51 -11.36 -1.99
N GLU A 221 23.18 -12.49 -2.18
CA GLU A 221 23.12 -13.24 -3.44
C GLU A 221 21.66 -13.54 -3.72
N VAL A 222 21.11 -12.87 -4.73
CA VAL A 222 19.78 -13.16 -5.24
C VAL A 222 19.90 -14.46 -6.03
N GLU A 223 19.87 -15.61 -5.33
CA GLU A 223 19.59 -16.88 -6.00
C GLU A 223 18.18 -16.78 -6.60
N LEU A 224 18.14 -16.86 -7.94
CA LEU A 224 16.96 -16.93 -8.80
C LEU A 224 16.50 -18.38 -8.97
#